data_AF-A0AA46PYU0-F1
#
_entry.id   AF-A0AA46PYU0-F1
#
_cell.length_a   1.000
_cell.length_b   1.000
_cell.length_c   1.000
_cell.angle_alpha   90.00
_cell.angle_beta   90.00
_cell.angle_gamma   90.00
#
_symmetry.space_group_name_H-M   'P 1'
#
loop_
_entity.id
_entity.type
_entity.pdbx_description
1 polymer ?
#
loop_
_entity_poly.entity_id
_entity_poly.type
_entity_poly.pdbx_seq_one_letter_code
_entity_poly.pdbx_strand_id
1 'polypeptide(L)'
;MYKKIGWFLLFFSLILAGKASAQEFSAASSEELREALSDPNASVIKLQSGIYEGNFLIERKVHIIGDKGTRIIGSEKSHVLTIAADDVIIENLEVEGSGSQNAGIYVTGDRAYLHHIAMRNVFHGIYARNAYGHRFENNLITSFQSKDRHKGFGIYLVEAPNTAVKNNYFFHTQDGVYVSYSDFCEVTGNIMSKARYGVHTMDSRNVLIADNRVTESINGLMIMQSYEVFILDNYFYKNTENEGAGIFMYDTFDSKIASNIVRGNYRGMILENAQRNRLEFNQVQENDTGLELGKNSNDNTIYLNNFSGNTRQIISEKDNRNLFSKDTYGNYFDDHHHLLNLDHDHKVDFAYKSGDVFYQMADKEPLLQIFYQSPAVELWNMIEQYTPIPSDAFIIDESPLAEAAPVKQKELKSEKRNASPRRDPSLILFFFLIALTSLLILNYGRKHNEI
;
A
#
# COMPACT_ATOMS: atom_id res chain seq x y z
N MET A 1 48.87 -20.86 38.82
CA MET A 1 48.58 -22.11 38.08
C MET A 1 47.36 -21.98 37.15
N TYR A 2 46.26 -21.35 37.59
CA TYR A 2 45.02 -21.19 36.82
C TYR A 2 45.14 -20.43 35.49
N LYS A 3 46.00 -19.41 35.39
CA LYS A 3 46.21 -18.67 34.11
C LYS A 3 46.83 -19.54 33.00
N LYS A 4 47.64 -20.55 33.34
CA LYS A 4 48.28 -21.45 32.36
C LYS A 4 47.30 -22.54 31.86
N ILE A 5 46.37 -22.97 32.70
CA ILE A 5 45.31 -23.94 32.33
C ILE A 5 44.26 -23.28 31.43
N GLY A 6 43.90 -22.01 31.69
CA GLY A 6 43.01 -21.25 30.83
C GLY A 6 43.55 -21.05 29.42
N TRP A 7 44.85 -20.79 29.29
CA TRP A 7 45.52 -20.69 27.97
C TRP A 7 45.57 -22.04 27.25
N PHE A 8 45.77 -23.14 27.98
CA PHE A 8 45.79 -24.49 27.39
C PHE A 8 44.41 -24.93 26.88
N LEU A 9 43.33 -24.59 27.60
CA LEU A 9 41.95 -24.87 27.17
C LEU A 9 41.52 -24.01 25.97
N LEU A 10 41.95 -22.75 25.90
CA LEU A 10 41.71 -21.86 24.75
C LEU A 10 42.47 -22.33 23.51
N PHE A 11 43.69 -22.86 23.68
CA PHE A 11 44.45 -23.47 22.59
C PHE A 11 43.82 -24.79 22.13
N PHE A 12 43.27 -25.60 23.05
CA PHE A 12 42.60 -26.85 22.72
C PHE A 12 41.25 -26.64 22.02
N SER A 13 40.48 -25.58 22.36
CA SER A 13 39.26 -25.22 21.63
C SER A 13 39.53 -24.68 20.23
N LEU A 14 40.68 -24.01 20.02
CA LEU A 14 41.13 -23.57 18.69
C LEU A 14 41.62 -24.74 17.81
N ILE A 15 42.10 -25.83 18.40
CA ILE A 15 42.50 -27.06 17.67
C ILE A 15 41.28 -27.95 17.37
N LEU A 16 40.22 -27.87 18.17
CA LEU A 16 38.91 -28.53 17.94
C LEU A 16 37.95 -27.72 17.05
N ALA A 17 38.32 -26.50 16.66
CA ALA A 17 37.74 -25.82 15.50
C ALA A 17 38.24 -26.55 14.24
N GLY A 18 37.76 -27.78 14.05
CA GLY A 18 37.85 -28.46 12.77
C GLY A 18 37.38 -27.49 11.71
N LYS A 19 38.17 -27.33 10.66
CA LYS A 19 37.83 -26.48 9.51
C LYS A 19 36.41 -26.85 9.09
N ALA A 20 35.42 -26.03 9.45
CA ALA A 20 34.15 -26.00 8.76
C ALA A 20 34.48 -25.39 7.40
N SER A 21 35.07 -26.21 6.53
CA SER A 21 35.23 -25.89 5.13
C SER A 21 33.84 -25.99 4.56
N ALA A 22 33.11 -24.87 4.59
CA ALA A 22 31.93 -24.70 3.76
C ALA A 22 32.35 -25.03 2.33
N GLN A 23 31.97 -26.20 1.82
CA GLN A 23 32.33 -26.59 0.46
C GLN A 23 31.49 -25.71 -0.48
N GLU A 24 32.20 -24.87 -1.24
CA GLU A 24 31.62 -24.10 -2.31
C GLU A 24 31.59 -24.98 -3.57
N PHE A 25 30.41 -25.12 -4.16
CA PHE A 25 30.21 -25.78 -5.44
C PHE A 25 29.92 -24.72 -6.51
N SER A 26 30.55 -24.81 -7.67
CA SER A 26 30.21 -23.98 -8.83
C SER A 26 29.45 -24.82 -9.83
N ALA A 27 28.24 -24.40 -10.20
CA ALA A 27 27.48 -25.02 -11.28
C ALA A 27 27.46 -24.08 -12.50
N ALA A 28 27.62 -24.66 -13.69
CA ALA A 28 27.57 -23.99 -14.99
C ALA A 28 26.45 -24.53 -15.88
N SER A 29 25.75 -25.59 -15.45
CA SER A 29 24.66 -26.23 -16.19
C SER A 29 23.55 -26.71 -15.25
N SER A 30 22.39 -27.02 -15.84
CA SER A 30 21.23 -27.56 -15.12
C SER A 30 21.56 -28.90 -14.43
N GLU A 31 22.34 -29.75 -15.09
CA GLU A 31 22.80 -31.05 -14.57
C GLU A 31 23.73 -30.85 -13.36
N GLU A 32 24.70 -29.94 -13.46
CA GLU A 32 25.60 -29.60 -12.35
C GLU A 32 24.85 -28.99 -11.17
N LEU A 33 23.81 -28.18 -11.42
CA LEU A 33 22.96 -27.67 -10.34
C LEU A 33 22.23 -28.82 -9.62
N ARG A 34 21.72 -29.82 -10.34
CA ARG A 34 21.08 -30.99 -9.72
C ARG A 34 22.06 -31.83 -8.90
N GLU A 35 23.28 -32.01 -9.41
CA GLU A 35 24.35 -32.68 -8.69
C GLU A 35 24.71 -31.92 -7.41
N ALA A 36 24.90 -30.61 -7.50
CA ALA A 36 25.21 -29.75 -6.36
C ALA A 36 24.14 -29.77 -5.29
N LEU A 37 22.86 -29.73 -5.68
CA LEU A 37 21.73 -29.82 -4.75
C LEU A 37 21.66 -31.18 -4.05
N SER A 38 22.08 -32.24 -4.72
CA SER A 38 22.12 -33.60 -4.19
C SER A 38 23.33 -33.87 -3.29
N ASP A 39 24.41 -33.08 -3.39
CA ASP A 39 25.60 -33.22 -2.54
C ASP A 39 25.34 -32.67 -1.12
N PRO A 40 25.34 -33.51 -0.07
CA PRO A 40 25.09 -33.06 1.29
C PRO A 40 26.16 -32.11 1.85
N ASN A 41 27.35 -32.07 1.25
CA ASN A 41 28.46 -31.24 1.71
C ASN A 41 28.45 -29.82 1.11
N ALA A 42 27.71 -29.61 0.02
CA ALA A 42 27.71 -28.35 -0.72
C ALA A 42 26.89 -27.26 0.00
N SER A 43 27.49 -26.61 0.99
CA SER A 43 26.84 -25.53 1.77
C SER A 43 26.54 -24.26 0.96
N VAL A 44 27.31 -23.99 -0.10
CA VAL A 44 27.15 -22.83 -0.99
C VAL A 44 27.22 -23.32 -2.44
N ILE A 45 26.27 -22.88 -3.27
CA ILE A 45 26.22 -23.17 -4.71
C ILE A 45 26.27 -21.84 -5.46
N LYS A 46 27.36 -21.61 -6.20
CA LYS A 46 27.52 -20.46 -7.10
C LYS A 46 27.10 -20.88 -8.51
N LEU A 47 26.10 -20.19 -9.05
CA LEU A 47 25.62 -20.40 -10.41
C LEU A 47 26.34 -19.44 -11.35
N GLN A 48 27.15 -19.98 -12.26
CA GLN A 48 27.76 -19.17 -13.32
C GLN A 48 26.68 -18.59 -14.23
N SER A 49 26.97 -17.43 -14.83
CA SER A 49 26.08 -16.77 -15.79
C SER A 49 25.63 -17.75 -16.87
N GLY A 50 24.32 -17.97 -16.98
CA GLY A 50 23.75 -18.93 -17.90
C GLY A 50 22.27 -19.18 -17.68
N ILE A 51 21.71 -20.06 -18.50
CA ILE A 51 20.33 -20.51 -18.40
C ILE A 51 20.31 -21.92 -17.81
N TYR A 52 19.53 -22.10 -16.75
CA TYR A 52 19.32 -23.37 -16.06
C TYR A 52 17.87 -23.79 -16.31
N GLU A 53 17.68 -24.79 -17.16
CA GLU A 53 16.36 -25.26 -17.57
C GLU A 53 15.85 -26.37 -16.65
N GLY A 54 14.57 -26.25 -16.32
CA GLY A 54 13.82 -27.21 -15.54
C GLY A 54 13.43 -26.68 -14.16
N ASN A 55 12.90 -27.61 -13.37
CA ASN A 55 12.42 -27.34 -12.02
C ASN A 55 13.39 -27.96 -11.01
N PHE A 56 13.61 -27.31 -9.88
CA PHE A 56 14.60 -27.74 -8.89
C PHE A 56 13.99 -27.79 -7.49
N LEU A 57 14.33 -28.86 -6.76
CA LEU A 57 13.90 -29.10 -5.39
C LEU A 57 15.11 -28.92 -4.45
N ILE A 58 14.91 -28.17 -3.37
CA ILE A 58 15.94 -27.85 -2.38
C ILE A 58 15.49 -28.45 -1.05
N GLU A 59 16.05 -29.63 -0.73
CA GLU A 59 15.67 -30.44 0.45
C GLU A 59 16.67 -30.35 1.61
N ARG A 60 17.69 -29.50 1.47
CA ARG A 60 18.67 -29.22 2.51
C ARG A 60 19.01 -27.74 2.59
N LYS A 61 19.53 -27.34 3.75
CA LYS A 61 20.10 -26.01 3.96
C LYS A 61 21.21 -25.76 2.94
N VAL A 62 21.09 -24.66 2.20
CA VAL A 62 22.06 -24.24 1.19
C VAL A 62 21.94 -22.75 0.91
N HIS A 63 23.05 -22.13 0.54
CA HIS A 63 23.07 -20.78 0.00
C HIS A 63 23.32 -20.85 -1.52
N ILE A 64 22.36 -20.40 -2.33
CA ILE A 64 22.46 -20.35 -3.79
C ILE A 64 22.69 -18.90 -4.23
N ILE A 65 23.77 -18.65 -4.96
CA ILE A 65 24.17 -17.32 -5.41
C ILE A 65 24.30 -17.34 -6.94
N GLY A 66 23.53 -16.49 -7.63
CA GLY A 66 23.68 -16.29 -9.06
C GLY A 66 24.73 -15.25 -9.41
N ASP A 67 25.56 -15.54 -10.41
CA ASP A 67 26.30 -14.52 -11.14
C ASP A 67 25.35 -13.66 -12.00
N LYS A 68 25.82 -12.49 -12.41
CA LYS A 68 25.07 -11.60 -13.29
C LYS A 68 24.68 -12.31 -14.58
N GLY A 69 23.38 -12.43 -14.84
CA GLY A 69 22.83 -13.09 -16.03
C GLY A 69 22.38 -14.53 -15.80
N THR A 70 22.48 -15.04 -14.57
CA THR A 70 21.92 -16.34 -14.18
C THR A 70 20.40 -16.32 -14.21
N ARG A 71 19.81 -17.25 -14.97
CA ARG A 71 18.37 -17.40 -15.16
C ARG A 71 17.95 -18.85 -14.97
N ILE A 72 16.91 -19.08 -14.18
CA ILE A 72 16.28 -20.39 -14.00
C ILE A 72 14.93 -20.37 -14.72
N ILE A 73 14.77 -21.24 -15.71
CA ILE A 73 13.57 -21.31 -16.55
C ILE A 73 12.86 -22.64 -16.30
N GLY A 74 11.69 -22.55 -15.65
CA GLY A 74 10.83 -23.69 -15.39
C GLY A 74 10.11 -24.23 -16.63
N SER A 75 9.49 -25.38 -16.47
CA SER A 75 8.79 -26.10 -17.55
C SER A 75 7.38 -25.57 -17.89
N GLU A 76 6.94 -24.48 -17.26
CA GLU A 76 5.56 -23.93 -17.36
C GLU A 76 4.45 -24.89 -16.88
N LYS A 77 4.79 -25.91 -16.09
CA LYS A 77 3.84 -26.94 -15.60
C LYS A 77 3.78 -27.08 -14.08
N SER A 78 4.74 -26.52 -13.36
CA SER A 78 4.87 -26.64 -11.91
C SER A 78 5.61 -25.43 -11.32
N HIS A 79 5.95 -25.47 -10.03
CA HIS A 79 6.79 -24.46 -9.39
C HIS A 79 8.22 -24.52 -9.95
N VAL A 80 8.86 -23.39 -10.21
CA VAL A 80 10.23 -23.38 -10.79
C VAL A 80 11.25 -23.87 -9.76
N LEU A 81 11.25 -23.25 -8.58
CA LEU A 81 12.02 -23.70 -7.42
C LEU A 81 11.06 -24.11 -6.30
N THR A 82 11.34 -25.25 -5.66
CA THR A 82 10.68 -25.67 -4.42
C THR A 82 11.70 -25.75 -3.30
N ILE A 83 11.52 -24.93 -2.27
CA ILE A 83 12.32 -24.88 -1.06
C ILE A 83 11.60 -25.68 0.02
N ALA A 84 11.99 -26.94 0.20
CA ALA A 84 11.45 -27.82 1.23
C ALA A 84 12.25 -27.76 2.54
N ALA A 85 13.47 -27.23 2.49
CA ALA A 85 14.39 -27.19 3.62
C ALA A 85 14.39 -25.85 4.35
N ASP A 86 14.76 -25.93 5.62
CA ASP A 86 14.97 -24.79 6.47
C ASP A 86 16.25 -24.01 6.13
N ASP A 87 16.25 -22.72 6.48
CA ASP A 87 17.42 -21.83 6.47
C ASP A 87 18.11 -21.73 5.09
N VAL A 88 17.33 -21.84 4.02
CA VAL A 88 17.79 -21.70 2.63
C VAL A 88 17.90 -20.22 2.26
N ILE A 89 19.00 -19.86 1.61
CA ILE A 89 19.25 -18.51 1.10
C ILE A 89 19.37 -18.59 -0.42
N ILE A 90 18.66 -17.71 -1.14
CA ILE A 90 18.79 -17.58 -2.59
C ILE A 90 18.94 -16.10 -2.95
N GLU A 91 19.99 -15.79 -3.72
CA GLU A 91 20.23 -14.43 -4.19
C GLU A 91 20.77 -14.30 -5.61
N ASN A 92 20.56 -13.11 -6.19
CA ASN A 92 21.17 -12.62 -7.43
C ASN A 92 20.88 -13.47 -8.68
N LEU A 93 19.64 -13.91 -8.87
CA LEU A 93 19.24 -14.68 -10.06
C LEU A 93 17.86 -14.27 -10.58
N GLU A 94 17.54 -14.69 -11.80
CA GLU A 94 16.20 -14.53 -12.37
C GLU A 94 15.45 -15.88 -12.39
N VAL A 95 14.13 -15.84 -12.20
CA VAL A 95 13.24 -17.00 -12.24
C VAL A 95 12.05 -16.73 -13.17
N GLU A 96 11.81 -17.64 -14.11
CA GLU A 96 10.73 -17.55 -15.10
C GLU A 96 10.11 -18.92 -15.39
N GLY A 97 8.94 -18.95 -16.03
CA GLY A 97 8.37 -20.19 -16.57
C GLY A 97 7.65 -21.05 -15.52
N SER A 98 6.92 -20.43 -14.59
CA SER A 98 6.04 -21.18 -13.68
C SER A 98 4.80 -21.71 -14.41
N GLY A 99 4.24 -22.80 -13.90
CA GLY A 99 2.91 -23.24 -14.31
C GLY A 99 1.78 -22.28 -13.95
N SER A 100 0.61 -22.53 -14.52
CA SER A 100 -0.64 -21.88 -14.10
C SER A 100 -0.95 -22.28 -12.67
N GLN A 101 -1.25 -21.32 -11.79
CA GLN A 101 -1.45 -21.55 -10.35
C GLN A 101 -0.19 -21.97 -9.56
N ASN A 102 0.98 -22.03 -10.20
CA ASN A 102 2.25 -22.31 -9.52
C ASN A 102 3.06 -21.02 -9.28
N ALA A 103 4.16 -21.17 -8.57
CA ALA A 103 5.04 -20.08 -8.17
C ALA A 103 6.38 -20.14 -8.90
N GLY A 104 7.04 -18.99 -9.05
CA GLY A 104 8.47 -18.95 -9.32
C GLY A 104 9.24 -19.68 -8.23
N ILE A 105 8.97 -19.32 -6.96
CA ILE A 105 9.58 -19.97 -5.81
C ILE A 105 8.49 -20.39 -4.83
N TYR A 106 8.37 -21.69 -4.58
CA TYR A 106 7.48 -22.25 -3.57
C TYR A 106 8.29 -22.63 -2.33
N VAL A 107 7.82 -22.23 -1.15
CA VAL A 107 8.53 -22.36 0.12
C VAL A 107 7.65 -23.11 1.11
N THR A 108 8.15 -24.24 1.61
CA THR A 108 7.53 -25.02 2.69
C THR A 108 8.48 -25.27 3.85
N GLY A 109 9.78 -25.01 3.69
CA GLY A 109 10.76 -25.01 4.78
C GLY A 109 10.87 -23.65 5.47
N ASP A 110 11.30 -23.64 6.73
CA ASP A 110 11.29 -22.44 7.56
C ASP A 110 12.47 -21.50 7.28
N ARG A 111 12.32 -20.21 7.61
CA ARG A 111 13.39 -19.20 7.67
C ARG A 111 14.15 -19.00 6.36
N ALA A 112 13.50 -19.23 5.22
CA ALA A 112 14.03 -18.89 3.91
C ALA A 112 14.36 -17.38 3.79
N TYR A 113 15.52 -17.06 3.21
CA TYR A 113 15.92 -15.70 2.86
C TYR A 113 16.07 -15.57 1.34
N LEU A 114 15.12 -14.89 0.71
CA LEU A 114 15.09 -14.72 -0.75
C LEU A 114 15.26 -13.24 -1.08
N HIS A 115 16.38 -12.90 -1.73
CA HIS A 115 16.68 -11.50 -2.00
C HIS A 115 17.42 -11.23 -3.30
N HIS A 116 17.19 -10.04 -3.88
CA HIS A 116 17.72 -9.67 -5.20
C HIS A 116 17.36 -10.67 -6.31
N ILE A 117 16.16 -11.24 -6.25
CA ILE A 117 15.62 -12.15 -7.25
C ILE A 117 14.71 -11.37 -8.20
N ALA A 118 14.90 -11.55 -9.51
CA ALA A 118 13.98 -11.04 -10.52
C ALA A 118 13.04 -12.15 -11.02
N MET A 119 11.74 -11.99 -10.80
CA MET A 119 10.70 -12.92 -11.23
C MET A 119 9.86 -12.29 -12.33
N ARG A 120 9.78 -12.97 -13.47
CA ARG A 120 9.03 -12.51 -14.64
C ARG A 120 8.28 -13.68 -15.25
N ASN A 121 7.12 -13.40 -15.86
CA ASN A 121 6.32 -14.44 -16.51
C ASN A 121 6.05 -15.64 -15.57
N VAL A 122 5.68 -15.33 -14.33
CA VAL A 122 5.26 -16.30 -13.32
C VAL A 122 3.82 -15.99 -12.89
N PHE A 123 3.09 -17.01 -12.46
CA PHE A 123 1.75 -16.83 -11.91
C PHE A 123 1.85 -16.21 -10.51
N HIS A 124 2.32 -16.99 -9.53
CA HIS A 124 2.81 -16.44 -8.26
C HIS A 124 4.31 -16.15 -8.32
N GLY A 125 4.79 -15.09 -7.69
CA GLY A 125 6.23 -14.87 -7.53
C GLY A 125 6.81 -15.83 -6.49
N ILE A 126 6.66 -15.47 -5.22
CA ILE A 126 7.01 -16.31 -4.07
C ILE A 126 5.73 -16.78 -3.41
N TYR A 127 5.63 -18.07 -3.15
CA TYR A 127 4.52 -18.65 -2.39
C TYR A 127 5.08 -19.41 -1.20
N ALA A 128 4.90 -18.86 0.01
CA ALA A 128 5.23 -19.53 1.25
C ALA A 128 3.96 -20.12 1.87
N ARG A 129 4.03 -21.41 2.20
CA ARG A 129 2.90 -22.15 2.76
C ARG A 129 3.32 -23.01 3.94
N ASN A 130 2.59 -22.90 5.05
CA ASN A 130 2.75 -23.74 6.24
C ASN A 130 4.20 -23.75 6.74
N ALA A 131 4.81 -22.57 6.80
CA ALA A 131 6.23 -22.37 7.09
C ALA A 131 6.41 -21.07 7.88
N TYR A 132 7.57 -20.83 8.50
CA TYR A 132 7.72 -19.75 9.47
C TYR A 132 8.93 -18.84 9.19
N GLY A 133 8.78 -17.54 9.48
CA GLY A 133 9.92 -16.68 9.77
C GLY A 133 10.76 -16.27 8.55
N HIS A 134 10.13 -16.08 7.40
CA HIS A 134 10.86 -15.78 6.16
C HIS A 134 11.30 -14.33 6.04
N ARG A 135 12.29 -14.10 5.18
CA ARG A 135 12.70 -12.76 4.74
C ARG A 135 12.68 -12.72 3.22
N PHE A 136 11.82 -11.91 2.65
CA PHE A 136 11.70 -11.70 1.20
C PHE A 136 12.00 -10.23 0.91
N GLU A 137 13.22 -9.97 0.43
CA GLU A 137 13.78 -8.60 0.39
C GLU A 137 14.34 -8.21 -0.97
N ASN A 138 14.15 -6.96 -1.39
CA ASN A 138 14.79 -6.41 -2.60
C ASN A 138 14.53 -7.23 -3.90
N ASN A 139 13.38 -7.90 -4.00
CA ASN A 139 13.01 -8.67 -5.19
C ASN A 139 12.23 -7.80 -6.19
N LEU A 140 12.34 -8.14 -7.47
CA LEU A 140 11.55 -7.57 -8.56
C LEU A 140 10.55 -8.62 -9.04
N ILE A 141 9.25 -8.40 -8.86
CA ILE A 141 8.23 -9.40 -9.17
C ILE A 141 7.21 -8.84 -10.15
N THR A 142 7.07 -9.53 -11.29
CA THR A 142 6.08 -9.23 -12.32
C THR A 142 5.32 -10.49 -12.71
N SER A 143 4.01 -10.36 -12.96
CA SER A 143 3.18 -11.49 -13.39
C SER A 143 3.15 -11.64 -14.91
N PHE A 144 2.22 -12.46 -15.42
CA PHE A 144 2.00 -12.61 -16.86
C PHE A 144 1.61 -11.28 -17.53
N GLN A 145 2.25 -10.96 -18.65
CA GLN A 145 1.98 -9.72 -19.39
C GLN A 145 0.66 -9.74 -20.17
N SER A 146 0.19 -10.94 -20.57
CA SER A 146 -1.05 -11.07 -21.33
C SER A 146 -2.27 -10.63 -20.52
N LYS A 147 -3.25 -10.02 -21.20
CA LYS A 147 -4.57 -9.68 -20.63
C LYS A 147 -5.44 -10.92 -20.44
N ASP A 148 -5.25 -11.95 -21.26
CA ASP A 148 -6.11 -13.14 -21.31
C ASP A 148 -5.72 -14.20 -20.25
N ARG A 149 -4.56 -14.02 -19.60
CA ARG A 149 -4.11 -14.90 -18.51
C ARG A 149 -4.47 -14.28 -17.17
N HIS A 150 -5.13 -15.08 -16.34
CA HIS A 150 -5.28 -14.76 -14.93
C HIS A 150 -3.88 -14.61 -14.31
N LYS A 151 -3.69 -13.55 -13.53
CA LYS A 151 -2.44 -13.23 -12.84
C LYS A 151 -2.51 -13.81 -11.44
N GLY A 152 -1.37 -14.15 -10.85
CA GLY A 152 -1.28 -14.50 -9.45
C GLY A 152 -0.67 -13.39 -8.62
N PHE A 153 -0.54 -13.66 -7.32
CA PHE A 153 0.06 -12.76 -6.34
C PHE A 153 1.58 -12.64 -6.49
N GLY A 154 2.13 -11.47 -6.20
CA GLY A 154 3.58 -11.27 -6.17
C GLY A 154 4.24 -12.12 -5.09
N ILE A 155 3.86 -11.89 -3.83
CA ILE A 155 4.19 -12.75 -2.70
C ILE A 155 2.91 -13.22 -2.05
N TYR A 156 2.77 -14.54 -1.89
CA TYR A 156 1.63 -15.18 -1.25
C TYR A 156 2.07 -15.91 0.01
N LEU A 157 1.54 -15.50 1.15
CA LEU A 157 1.80 -16.06 2.46
C LEU A 157 0.52 -16.76 2.94
N VAL A 158 0.60 -18.08 3.16
CA VAL A 158 -0.52 -18.89 3.65
C VAL A 158 -0.04 -19.67 4.85
N GLU A 159 -0.60 -19.42 6.03
CA GLU A 159 -0.13 -20.03 7.28
C GLU A 159 1.39 -19.83 7.43
N ALA A 160 1.87 -18.61 7.11
CA ALA A 160 3.27 -18.24 7.05
C ALA A 160 3.66 -17.06 7.96
N PRO A 161 3.47 -17.19 9.29
CA PRO A 161 3.62 -16.09 10.23
C PRO A 161 5.09 -15.64 10.39
N ASN A 162 5.27 -14.45 10.98
CA ASN A 162 6.58 -13.83 11.23
C ASN A 162 7.41 -13.62 9.96
N THR A 163 6.75 -13.45 8.82
CA THR A 163 7.42 -13.18 7.55
C THR A 163 7.63 -11.69 7.34
N ALA A 164 8.85 -11.30 6.96
CA ALA A 164 9.22 -9.96 6.59
C ALA A 164 9.32 -9.81 5.05
N VAL A 165 8.47 -8.97 4.47
CA VAL A 165 8.44 -8.61 3.05
C VAL A 165 8.90 -7.16 2.90
N LYS A 166 10.17 -6.95 2.51
CA LYS A 166 10.80 -5.61 2.57
C LYS A 166 11.41 -5.14 1.25
N ASN A 167 11.17 -3.88 0.91
CA ASN A 167 11.84 -3.20 -0.22
C ASN A 167 11.71 -3.92 -1.58
N ASN A 168 10.62 -4.66 -1.80
CA ASN A 168 10.37 -5.33 -3.06
C ASN A 168 9.65 -4.39 -4.03
N TYR A 169 9.83 -4.63 -5.33
CA TYR A 169 9.11 -3.95 -6.39
C TYR A 169 8.16 -4.90 -7.09
N PHE A 170 6.88 -4.55 -7.11
CA PHE A 170 5.81 -5.31 -7.74
C PHE A 170 5.21 -4.51 -8.88
N PHE A 171 5.06 -5.15 -10.04
CA PHE A 171 4.40 -4.52 -11.17
C PHE A 171 3.48 -5.48 -11.89
N HIS A 172 2.23 -5.04 -12.07
CA HIS A 172 1.22 -5.75 -12.86
C HIS A 172 0.96 -7.18 -12.36
N THR A 173 0.83 -7.33 -11.04
CA THR A 173 0.44 -8.58 -10.36
C THR A 173 -1.06 -8.59 -10.09
N GLN A 174 -1.62 -9.73 -9.66
CA GLN A 174 -2.98 -9.71 -9.10
C GLN A 174 -2.96 -8.93 -7.80
N ASP A 175 -2.35 -9.45 -6.75
CA ASP A 175 -2.05 -8.66 -5.55
C ASP A 175 -0.52 -8.53 -5.41
N GLY A 176 -0.02 -7.45 -4.84
CA GLY A 176 1.41 -7.30 -4.57
C GLY A 176 1.85 -8.33 -3.53
N VAL A 177 1.31 -8.19 -2.32
CA VAL A 177 1.50 -9.13 -1.21
C VAL A 177 0.14 -9.57 -0.69
N TYR A 178 -0.08 -10.88 -0.59
CA TYR A 178 -1.27 -11.44 0.04
C TYR A 178 -0.86 -12.24 1.29
N VAL A 179 -1.36 -11.80 2.44
CA VAL A 179 -1.15 -12.38 3.77
C VAL A 179 -2.43 -13.09 4.21
N SER A 180 -2.41 -14.42 4.31
CA SER A 180 -3.57 -15.23 4.67
C SER A 180 -3.23 -16.15 5.84
N TYR A 181 -4.02 -16.10 6.93
CA TYR A 181 -3.77 -16.86 8.16
C TYR A 181 -2.33 -16.74 8.68
N SER A 182 -1.73 -15.54 8.57
CA SER A 182 -0.29 -15.34 8.79
C SER A 182 -0.04 -14.15 9.71
N ASP A 183 0.05 -14.44 11.01
CA ASP A 183 0.22 -13.42 12.04
C ASP A 183 1.65 -12.85 12.11
N PHE A 184 1.78 -11.66 12.70
CA PHE A 184 3.08 -11.01 12.98
C PHE A 184 3.93 -10.77 11.73
N CYS A 185 3.30 -10.59 10.56
CA CYS A 185 3.99 -10.29 9.32
C CYS A 185 4.31 -8.80 9.20
N GLU A 186 5.42 -8.50 8.53
CA GLU A 186 5.84 -7.13 8.23
C GLU A 186 5.89 -6.93 6.71
N VAL A 187 5.10 -6.02 6.17
CA VAL A 187 5.13 -5.61 4.77
C VAL A 187 5.59 -4.16 4.74
N THR A 188 6.89 -3.92 4.48
CA THR A 188 7.48 -2.59 4.64
C THR A 188 8.35 -2.10 3.50
N GLY A 189 8.23 -0.81 3.14
CA GLY A 189 9.13 -0.19 2.15
C GLY A 189 8.94 -0.69 0.71
N ASN A 190 7.85 -1.41 0.42
CA ASN A 190 7.62 -1.97 -0.91
C ASN A 190 7.02 -0.94 -1.87
N ILE A 191 7.30 -1.11 -3.15
CA ILE A 191 6.72 -0.30 -4.24
C ILE A 191 5.86 -1.21 -5.09
N MET A 192 4.58 -0.90 -5.22
CA MET A 192 3.59 -1.70 -5.93
C MET A 192 2.85 -0.82 -6.94
N SER A 193 2.72 -1.29 -8.17
CA SER A 193 1.94 -0.57 -9.19
C SER A 193 1.18 -1.49 -10.12
N LYS A 194 -0.03 -1.05 -10.51
CA LYS A 194 -0.92 -1.78 -11.42
C LYS A 194 -1.31 -3.15 -10.90
N ALA A 195 -1.50 -3.26 -9.59
CA ALA A 195 -2.08 -4.45 -8.98
C ALA A 195 -3.60 -4.33 -8.89
N ARG A 196 -4.31 -5.44 -8.68
CA ARG A 196 -5.66 -5.39 -8.10
C ARG A 196 -5.54 -4.80 -6.69
N TYR A 197 -4.80 -5.45 -5.79
CA TYR A 197 -4.52 -4.90 -4.45
C TYR A 197 -3.01 -4.78 -4.21
N GLY A 198 -2.55 -3.66 -3.65
CA GLY A 198 -1.15 -3.54 -3.24
C GLY A 198 -0.80 -4.57 -2.17
N VAL A 199 -1.48 -4.46 -1.02
CA VAL A 199 -1.43 -5.47 0.04
C VAL A 199 -2.84 -5.95 0.35
N HIS A 200 -2.99 -7.26 0.44
CA HIS A 200 -4.21 -7.94 0.82
C HIS A 200 -3.95 -8.72 2.11
N THR A 201 -4.78 -8.55 3.14
CA THR A 201 -4.74 -9.42 4.33
C THR A 201 -6.08 -10.13 4.50
N MET A 202 -6.04 -11.40 4.91
CA MET A 202 -7.21 -12.21 5.21
C MET A 202 -6.94 -13.05 6.46
N ASP A 203 -7.85 -13.01 7.43
CA ASP A 203 -7.81 -13.84 8.65
C ASP A 203 -6.45 -13.78 9.38
N SER A 204 -5.86 -12.59 9.51
CA SER A 204 -4.52 -12.41 10.11
C SER A 204 -4.52 -11.35 11.21
N ARG A 205 -3.56 -11.45 12.13
CA ARG A 205 -3.42 -10.57 13.29
C ARG A 205 -2.01 -10.00 13.42
N ASN A 206 -1.89 -8.78 13.98
CA ASN A 206 -0.59 -8.14 14.24
C ASN A 206 0.25 -7.95 12.96
N VAL A 207 -0.38 -7.58 11.84
CA VAL A 207 0.33 -7.31 10.60
C VAL A 207 0.75 -5.84 10.55
N LEU A 208 2.04 -5.59 10.36
CA LEU A 208 2.59 -4.26 10.12
C LEU A 208 2.68 -3.99 8.62
N ILE A 209 1.98 -2.96 8.15
CA ILE A 209 2.02 -2.46 6.77
C ILE A 209 2.55 -1.04 6.83
N ALA A 210 3.83 -0.83 6.53
CA ALA A 210 4.46 0.48 6.73
C ALA A 210 5.40 0.96 5.63
N ASP A 211 5.47 2.28 5.40
CA ASP A 211 6.37 2.90 4.42
C ASP A 211 6.20 2.33 2.98
N ASN A 212 5.05 1.76 2.63
CA ASN A 212 4.80 1.23 1.27
C ASN A 212 4.27 2.31 0.33
N ARG A 213 4.55 2.17 -0.95
CA ARG A 213 4.00 3.01 -2.03
C ARG A 213 3.17 2.14 -2.97
N VAL A 214 1.86 2.37 -3.00
CA VAL A 214 0.94 1.67 -3.91
C VAL A 214 0.27 2.66 -4.85
N THR A 215 0.45 2.46 -6.15
CA THR A 215 -0.03 3.41 -7.16
C THR A 215 -0.71 2.76 -8.35
N GLU A 216 -1.71 3.43 -8.92
CA GLU A 216 -2.39 2.96 -10.15
C GLU A 216 -2.93 1.52 -10.00
N SER A 217 -3.40 1.14 -8.82
CA SER A 217 -3.99 -0.17 -8.51
C SER A 217 -5.51 -0.06 -8.36
N ILE A 218 -6.25 -1.16 -8.23
CA ILE A 218 -7.68 -1.08 -7.88
C ILE A 218 -7.79 -0.59 -6.43
N ASN A 219 -7.28 -1.36 -5.45
CA ASN A 219 -7.10 -0.83 -4.10
C ASN A 219 -5.63 -0.74 -3.71
N GLY A 220 -5.29 0.29 -2.94
CA GLY A 220 -3.99 0.38 -2.29
C GLY A 220 -3.82 -0.76 -1.28
N LEU A 221 -4.78 -0.88 -0.36
CA LEU A 221 -4.92 -1.98 0.60
C LEU A 221 -6.31 -2.59 0.55
N MET A 222 -6.38 -3.90 0.76
CA MET A 222 -7.59 -4.65 1.06
C MET A 222 -7.38 -5.45 2.35
N ILE A 223 -7.93 -4.99 3.46
CA ILE A 223 -7.82 -5.66 4.77
C ILE A 223 -9.14 -6.38 5.02
N MET A 224 -9.09 -7.70 5.17
CA MET A 224 -10.30 -8.52 5.36
C MET A 224 -10.16 -9.37 6.63
N GLN A 225 -11.19 -9.36 7.46
CA GLN A 225 -11.34 -10.30 8.58
C GLN A 225 -10.10 -10.35 9.48
N SER A 226 -9.51 -9.19 9.77
CA SER A 226 -8.19 -9.05 10.39
C SER A 226 -8.25 -8.18 11.65
N TYR A 227 -7.32 -8.40 12.57
CA TYR A 227 -7.29 -7.76 13.89
C TYR A 227 -5.92 -7.15 14.18
N GLU A 228 -5.87 -6.02 14.88
CA GLU A 228 -4.60 -5.38 15.29
C GLU A 228 -3.64 -5.16 14.10
N VAL A 229 -4.17 -4.63 12.99
CA VAL A 229 -3.38 -4.27 11.81
C VAL A 229 -2.81 -2.87 12.00
N PHE A 230 -1.53 -2.69 11.73
CA PHE A 230 -0.83 -1.40 11.85
C PHE A 230 -0.50 -0.87 10.46
N ILE A 231 -1.27 0.12 9.99
CA ILE A 231 -1.11 0.74 8.67
C ILE A 231 -0.46 2.12 8.86
N LEU A 232 0.86 2.20 8.67
CA LEU A 232 1.66 3.36 9.08
C LEU A 232 2.46 3.96 7.93
N ASP A 233 2.44 5.28 7.76
CA ASP A 233 3.37 6.00 6.86
C ASP A 233 3.35 5.52 5.38
N ASN A 234 2.23 4.96 4.91
CA ASN A 234 2.11 4.49 3.53
C ASN A 234 1.64 5.62 2.59
N TYR A 235 1.94 5.46 1.29
CA TYR A 235 1.52 6.38 0.24
C TYR A 235 0.65 5.65 -0.81
N PHE A 236 -0.63 6.03 -0.87
CA PHE A 236 -1.62 5.47 -1.77
C PHE A 236 -2.06 6.52 -2.79
N TYR A 237 -1.77 6.29 -4.07
CA TYR A 237 -1.98 7.31 -5.10
C TYR A 237 -2.57 6.78 -6.41
N LYS A 238 -3.63 7.43 -6.89
CA LYS A 238 -4.30 7.12 -8.16
C LYS A 238 -4.82 5.68 -8.25
N ASN A 239 -5.36 5.16 -7.16
CA ASN A 239 -6.09 3.90 -7.19
C ASN A 239 -7.55 4.19 -7.58
N THR A 240 -7.82 4.32 -8.87
CA THR A 240 -9.09 4.86 -9.41
C THR A 240 -9.87 3.89 -10.30
N GLU A 241 -9.28 2.75 -10.65
CA GLU A 241 -9.97 1.74 -11.47
C GLU A 241 -11.09 1.07 -10.66
N ASN A 242 -12.25 0.84 -11.28
CA ASN A 242 -13.41 0.18 -10.68
C ASN A 242 -13.83 0.75 -9.32
N GLU A 243 -13.86 2.08 -9.20
CA GLU A 243 -14.21 2.77 -7.95
C GLU A 243 -13.27 2.42 -6.78
N GLY A 244 -12.02 2.14 -7.11
CA GLY A 244 -10.96 1.72 -6.20
C GLY A 244 -10.70 2.64 -5.00
N ALA A 245 -10.13 2.04 -3.95
CA ALA A 245 -9.84 2.72 -2.68
C ALA A 245 -8.34 2.85 -2.41
N GLY A 246 -7.91 3.92 -1.75
CA GLY A 246 -6.57 3.96 -1.15
C GLY A 246 -6.42 2.88 -0.08
N ILE A 247 -7.33 2.84 0.87
CA ILE A 247 -7.40 1.83 1.93
C ILE A 247 -8.83 1.31 2.03
N PHE A 248 -9.04 0.00 1.87
CA PHE A 248 -10.32 -0.63 2.14
C PHE A 248 -10.16 -1.63 3.29
N MET A 249 -10.87 -1.39 4.39
CA MET A 249 -11.00 -2.30 5.52
C MET A 249 -12.39 -2.90 5.59
N TYR A 250 -12.45 -4.23 5.61
CA TYR A 250 -13.66 -5.04 5.72
C TYR A 250 -13.51 -6.01 6.89
N ASP A 251 -14.47 -6.07 7.81
CA ASP A 251 -14.38 -6.93 9.01
C ASP A 251 -13.04 -6.73 9.77
N THR A 252 -12.67 -5.47 10.02
CA THR A 252 -11.37 -5.13 10.60
C THR A 252 -11.51 -4.47 11.97
N PHE A 253 -10.77 -4.97 12.95
CA PHE A 253 -10.96 -4.60 14.35
C PHE A 253 -9.66 -4.19 15.05
N ASP A 254 -9.79 -3.30 16.04
CA ASP A 254 -8.72 -2.95 16.99
C ASP A 254 -7.40 -2.52 16.30
N SER A 255 -7.51 -1.90 15.11
CA SER A 255 -6.38 -1.58 14.24
C SER A 255 -5.99 -0.10 14.30
N LYS A 256 -4.76 0.21 13.90
CA LYS A 256 -4.23 1.58 13.88
C LYS A 256 -3.84 1.97 12.46
N ILE A 257 -4.40 3.09 11.99
CA ILE A 257 -4.16 3.67 10.67
C ILE A 257 -3.61 5.07 10.91
N ALA A 258 -2.31 5.26 10.71
CA ALA A 258 -1.69 6.52 11.05
C ALA A 258 -0.66 7.03 10.05
N SER A 259 -0.60 8.34 9.90
CA SER A 259 0.43 9.03 9.12
C SER A 259 0.50 8.61 7.64
N ASN A 260 -0.58 8.02 7.11
CA ASN A 260 -0.65 7.65 5.70
C ASN A 260 -1.01 8.87 4.85
N ILE A 261 -0.50 8.88 3.62
CA ILE A 261 -0.90 9.82 2.58
C ILE A 261 -1.79 9.06 1.60
N VAL A 262 -3.06 9.44 1.57
CA VAL A 262 -4.10 8.84 0.72
C VAL A 262 -4.55 9.92 -0.26
N ARG A 263 -3.99 9.90 -1.46
CA ARG A 263 -4.13 11.00 -2.41
C ARG A 263 -4.68 10.59 -3.77
N GLY A 264 -5.65 11.32 -4.32
CA GLY A 264 -6.04 11.16 -5.72
C GLY A 264 -6.67 9.81 -6.05
N ASN A 265 -7.27 9.12 -5.08
CA ASN A 265 -7.98 7.86 -5.26
C ASN A 265 -9.47 8.14 -5.50
N TYR A 266 -10.23 7.14 -5.98
CA TYR A 266 -11.68 7.31 -6.08
C TYR A 266 -12.28 7.38 -4.67
N ARG A 267 -12.13 6.33 -3.87
CA ARG A 267 -12.33 6.42 -2.41
C ARG A 267 -10.97 6.54 -1.72
N GLY A 268 -10.82 7.45 -0.78
CA GLY A 268 -9.62 7.56 0.03
C GLY A 268 -9.51 6.36 0.96
N MET A 269 -10.40 6.31 1.95
CA MET A 269 -10.51 5.22 2.92
C MET A 269 -11.94 4.71 2.98
N ILE A 270 -12.12 3.39 3.00
CA ILE A 270 -13.42 2.73 3.20
C ILE A 270 -13.32 1.83 4.43
N LEU A 271 -14.28 1.98 5.34
CA LEU A 271 -14.45 1.14 6.52
C LEU A 271 -15.82 0.47 6.43
N GLU A 272 -15.86 -0.85 6.25
CA GLU A 272 -17.08 -1.65 6.26
C GLU A 272 -16.99 -2.73 7.35
N ASN A 273 -17.99 -2.75 8.22
CA ASN A 273 -18.00 -3.59 9.42
C ASN A 273 -16.69 -3.50 10.23
N ALA A 274 -16.10 -2.30 10.29
CA ALA A 274 -14.81 -2.07 10.90
C ALA A 274 -14.97 -1.34 12.23
N GLN A 275 -14.49 -1.93 13.33
CA GLN A 275 -14.79 -1.41 14.68
C GLN A 275 -13.57 -1.23 15.57
N ARG A 276 -13.65 -0.27 16.50
CA ARG A 276 -12.59 0.02 17.50
C ARG A 276 -11.23 0.36 16.86
N ASN A 277 -11.23 0.90 15.65
CA ASN A 277 -10.01 1.30 14.98
C ASN A 277 -9.65 2.76 15.33
N ARG A 278 -8.36 3.08 15.23
CA ARG A 278 -7.85 4.44 15.41
C ARG A 278 -7.27 4.97 14.11
N LEU A 279 -7.83 6.07 13.62
CA LEU A 279 -7.35 6.81 12.45
C LEU A 279 -6.76 8.14 12.92
N GLU A 280 -5.44 8.32 12.82
CA GLU A 280 -4.76 9.53 13.32
C GLU A 280 -3.65 10.04 12.40
N PHE A 281 -3.49 11.35 12.26
CA PHE A 281 -2.40 11.98 11.50
C PHE A 281 -2.36 11.60 10.00
N ASN A 282 -3.45 11.11 9.42
CA ASN A 282 -3.50 10.80 8.00
C ASN A 282 -3.74 12.06 7.16
N GLN A 283 -3.20 12.06 5.94
CA GLN A 283 -3.38 13.11 4.94
C GLN A 283 -4.27 12.53 3.83
N VAL A 284 -5.55 12.89 3.85
CA VAL A 284 -6.57 12.37 2.93
C VAL A 284 -6.93 13.47 1.95
N GLN A 285 -6.32 13.40 0.76
CA GLN A 285 -6.23 14.54 -0.14
C GLN A 285 -6.73 14.24 -1.55
N GLU A 286 -7.45 15.16 -2.18
CA GLU A 286 -7.77 15.09 -3.61
C GLU A 286 -8.48 13.79 -4.04
N ASN A 287 -9.20 13.10 -3.14
CA ASN A 287 -9.99 11.91 -3.47
C ASN A 287 -11.42 12.32 -3.87
N ASP A 288 -12.17 11.47 -4.59
CA ASP A 288 -13.60 11.76 -4.77
C ASP A 288 -14.32 11.76 -3.42
N THR A 289 -14.12 10.71 -2.63
CA THR A 289 -14.59 10.66 -1.24
C THR A 289 -13.43 10.37 -0.31
N GLY A 290 -13.19 11.23 0.68
CA GLY A 290 -12.04 11.11 1.58
C GLY A 290 -12.15 9.88 2.49
N LEU A 291 -13.19 9.80 3.31
CA LEU A 291 -13.48 8.64 4.17
C LEU A 291 -14.95 8.21 4.04
N GLU A 292 -15.17 6.92 3.86
CA GLU A 292 -16.49 6.29 3.83
C GLU A 292 -16.64 5.31 4.99
N LEU A 293 -17.63 5.59 5.85
CA LEU A 293 -18.04 4.70 6.93
C LEU A 293 -19.28 3.93 6.47
N GLY A 294 -19.05 2.73 5.95
CA GLY A 294 -20.09 1.78 5.57
C GLY A 294 -20.80 1.15 6.78
N LYS A 295 -21.56 0.09 6.54
CA LYS A 295 -22.41 -0.54 7.56
C LYS A 295 -21.60 -1.09 8.73
N ASN A 296 -22.14 -0.93 9.95
CA ASN A 296 -21.60 -1.48 11.19
C ASN A 296 -20.15 -1.06 11.52
N SER A 297 -19.73 0.10 11.02
CA SER A 297 -18.40 0.67 11.27
C SER A 297 -18.44 1.60 12.48
N ASN A 298 -18.40 0.99 13.67
CA ASN A 298 -18.68 1.62 14.97
C ASN A 298 -17.45 1.69 15.88
N ASP A 299 -17.51 2.56 16.88
CA ASP A 299 -16.50 2.73 17.94
C ASP A 299 -15.10 3.09 17.41
N ASN A 300 -14.99 3.61 16.19
CA ASN A 300 -13.73 4.11 15.66
C ASN A 300 -13.43 5.50 16.23
N THR A 301 -12.14 5.78 16.48
CA THR A 301 -11.67 7.10 16.91
C THR A 301 -10.85 7.73 15.79
N ILE A 302 -11.35 8.82 15.23
CA ILE A 302 -10.83 9.50 14.03
C ILE A 302 -10.48 10.92 14.43
N TYR A 303 -9.19 11.24 14.59
CA TYR A 303 -8.77 12.56 15.07
C TYR A 303 -7.39 12.94 14.51
N LEU A 304 -7.07 14.23 14.46
CA LEU A 304 -5.82 14.78 13.93
C LEU A 304 -5.53 14.36 12.49
N ASN A 305 -6.55 14.06 11.69
CA ASN A 305 -6.40 13.82 10.26
C ASN A 305 -6.65 15.11 9.47
N ASN A 306 -6.04 15.21 8.30
CA ASN A 306 -6.21 16.33 7.39
C ASN A 306 -6.97 15.88 6.15
N PHE A 307 -8.23 16.31 6.03
CA PHE A 307 -9.08 16.11 4.87
C PHE A 307 -9.03 17.39 4.02
N SER A 308 -8.49 17.28 2.80
CA SER A 308 -8.34 18.46 1.94
C SER A 308 -8.53 18.18 0.45
N GLY A 309 -9.32 18.99 -0.24
CA GLY A 309 -9.53 18.92 -1.67
C GLY A 309 -10.27 17.66 -2.12
N ASN A 310 -10.94 16.95 -1.20
CA ASN A 310 -11.81 15.84 -1.58
C ASN A 310 -13.15 16.40 -2.09
N THR A 311 -13.80 15.72 -3.04
CA THR A 311 -15.14 16.14 -3.50
C THR A 311 -16.17 16.03 -2.37
N ARG A 312 -16.06 14.95 -1.58
CA ARG A 312 -16.76 14.72 -0.32
C ARG A 312 -15.73 14.38 0.75
N GLN A 313 -15.68 15.11 1.85
CA GLN A 313 -14.67 14.85 2.89
C GLN A 313 -14.89 13.49 3.56
N ILE A 314 -16.07 13.30 4.14
CA ILE A 314 -16.45 12.09 4.85
C ILE A 314 -17.92 11.81 4.57
N ILE A 315 -18.29 10.55 4.37
CA ILE A 315 -19.68 10.08 4.36
C ILE A 315 -19.85 8.92 5.35
N SER A 316 -21.05 8.76 5.91
CA SER A 316 -21.35 7.67 6.83
C SER A 316 -22.79 7.20 6.68
N GLU A 317 -22.99 5.89 6.87
CA GLU A 317 -24.30 5.31 7.13
C GLU A 317 -24.86 5.78 8.48
N LYS A 318 -26.21 5.83 8.58
CA LYS A 318 -26.95 6.45 9.70
C LYS A 318 -26.69 5.83 11.08
N ASP A 319 -26.51 4.51 11.11
CA ASP A 319 -26.43 3.75 12.35
C ASP A 319 -25.02 3.69 12.93
N ASN A 320 -24.03 4.28 12.24
CA ASN A 320 -22.67 4.32 12.74
C ASN A 320 -22.53 5.30 13.91
N ARG A 321 -21.70 4.92 14.87
CA ARG A 321 -21.34 5.71 16.06
C ARG A 321 -19.83 5.72 16.19
N ASN A 322 -19.21 6.86 15.89
CA ASN A 322 -17.76 7.03 15.92
C ASN A 322 -17.39 8.32 16.64
N LEU A 323 -16.17 8.38 17.18
CA LEU A 323 -15.62 9.58 17.80
C LEU A 323 -14.74 10.31 16.79
N PHE A 324 -15.10 11.54 16.44
CA PHE A 324 -14.32 12.40 15.54
C PHE A 324 -13.36 13.34 16.28
N SER A 325 -13.32 13.26 17.62
CA SER A 325 -12.37 14.01 18.42
C SER A 325 -11.88 13.19 19.60
N LYS A 326 -10.67 13.50 20.07
CA LYS A 326 -10.06 12.89 21.25
C LYS A 326 -9.24 13.90 22.02
N ASP A 327 -9.42 13.94 23.35
CA ASP A 327 -8.67 14.84 24.25
C ASP A 327 -8.70 16.30 23.76
N THR A 328 -9.84 16.70 23.20
CA THR A 328 -10.14 18.01 22.60
C THR A 328 -9.54 18.30 21.22
N TYR A 329 -8.86 17.34 20.59
CA TYR A 329 -8.37 17.45 19.21
C TYR A 329 -9.29 16.70 18.24
N GLY A 330 -9.87 17.39 17.28
CA GLY A 330 -10.61 16.82 16.15
C GLY A 330 -9.76 16.71 14.89
N ASN A 331 -10.39 16.80 13.72
CA ASN A 331 -9.77 16.72 12.41
C ASN A 331 -9.77 18.09 11.72
N TYR A 332 -8.91 18.25 10.72
CA TYR A 332 -8.88 19.40 9.83
C TYR A 332 -9.68 19.12 8.56
N PHE A 333 -10.53 20.08 8.17
CA PHE A 333 -11.39 20.04 6.98
C PHE A 333 -11.23 21.34 6.22
N ASP A 334 -10.74 21.29 4.97
CA ASP A 334 -10.48 22.51 4.21
C ASP A 334 -11.73 23.26 3.71
N ASP A 335 -12.89 22.62 3.72
CA ASP A 335 -14.21 23.24 3.50
C ASP A 335 -14.80 23.88 4.76
N HIS A 336 -14.20 23.67 5.93
CA HIS A 336 -14.68 24.19 7.23
C HIS A 336 -13.68 25.15 7.93
N HIS A 337 -12.39 25.08 7.60
CA HIS A 337 -11.35 25.84 8.30
C HIS A 337 -11.46 27.37 8.17
N HIS A 338 -12.18 27.87 7.17
CA HIS A 338 -12.40 29.31 6.95
C HIS A 338 -13.44 29.92 7.89
N LEU A 339 -14.10 29.10 8.71
CA LEU A 339 -15.10 29.56 9.66
C LEU A 339 -14.44 30.21 10.89
N LEU A 340 -15.25 30.95 11.63
CA LEU A 340 -14.81 31.78 12.75
C LEU A 340 -14.00 30.96 13.79
N ASN A 341 -12.77 31.44 14.02
CA ASN A 341 -11.93 31.14 15.17
C ASN A 341 -11.68 32.47 15.89
N LEU A 342 -12.64 32.87 16.74
CA LEU A 342 -12.67 34.19 17.37
C LEU A 342 -11.61 34.34 18.45
N ASP A 343 -11.29 33.26 19.17
CA ASP A 343 -10.30 33.25 20.24
C ASP A 343 -8.86 32.99 19.74
N HIS A 344 -8.69 32.73 18.44
CA HIS A 344 -7.43 32.48 17.75
C HIS A 344 -6.66 31.29 18.33
N ASP A 345 -7.39 30.25 18.76
CA ASP A 345 -6.80 28.99 19.21
C ASP A 345 -6.56 28.02 18.03
N HIS A 346 -6.35 26.73 18.30
CA HIS A 346 -6.06 25.72 17.27
C HIS A 346 -7.32 25.05 16.70
N LYS A 347 -8.52 25.51 17.06
CA LYS A 347 -9.81 24.92 16.73
C LYS A 347 -10.70 25.95 16.05
N VAL A 348 -11.70 25.45 15.34
CA VAL A 348 -12.81 26.27 14.90
C VAL A 348 -13.86 26.28 16.02
N ASP A 349 -14.48 27.43 16.27
CA ASP A 349 -15.47 27.62 17.35
C ASP A 349 -16.74 26.76 17.18
N PHE A 350 -16.96 26.24 15.97
CA PHE A 350 -18.16 25.50 15.58
C PHE A 350 -17.83 24.06 15.18
N ALA A 351 -18.65 23.13 15.67
CA ALA A 351 -18.57 21.73 15.29
C ALA A 351 -18.71 21.56 13.77
N TYR A 352 -17.93 20.64 13.19
CA TYR A 352 -18.08 20.22 11.81
C TYR A 352 -19.16 19.14 11.73
N LYS A 353 -20.09 19.29 10.80
CA LYS A 353 -21.14 18.32 10.52
C LYS A 353 -21.02 17.84 9.09
N SER A 354 -20.85 16.53 8.90
CA SER A 354 -20.96 15.92 7.57
C SER A 354 -22.28 15.16 7.46
N GLY A 355 -23.05 15.50 6.42
CA GLY A 355 -24.37 14.95 6.15
C GLY A 355 -25.17 15.75 5.12
N ASP A 356 -24.49 16.42 4.18
CA ASP A 356 -25.09 17.53 3.44
C ASP A 356 -26.26 17.08 2.59
N VAL A 357 -27.37 17.82 2.71
CA VAL A 357 -28.61 17.56 1.98
C VAL A 357 -28.34 17.51 0.47
N PHE A 358 -27.40 18.33 -0.01
CA PHE A 358 -27.01 18.36 -1.41
C PHE A 358 -26.40 17.03 -1.87
N TYR A 359 -25.47 16.44 -1.12
CA TYR A 359 -24.87 15.16 -1.49
C TYR A 359 -25.91 14.03 -1.51
N GLN A 360 -26.85 14.03 -0.56
CA GLN A 360 -27.97 13.08 -0.57
C GLN A 360 -28.90 13.25 -1.78
N MET A 361 -29.11 14.50 -2.23
CA MET A 361 -29.86 14.78 -3.46
C MET A 361 -29.07 14.30 -4.69
N ALA A 362 -27.76 14.53 -4.74
CA ALA A 362 -26.91 14.13 -5.84
C ALA A 362 -26.71 12.60 -5.95
N ASP A 363 -26.84 11.87 -4.86
CA ASP A 363 -26.89 10.41 -4.88
C ASP A 363 -28.21 9.90 -5.52
N LYS A 364 -29.32 10.62 -5.33
CA LYS A 364 -30.62 10.29 -5.97
C LYS A 364 -30.69 10.74 -7.42
N GLU A 365 -30.08 11.87 -7.74
CA GLU A 365 -30.07 12.50 -9.06
C GLU A 365 -28.62 12.76 -9.50
N PRO A 366 -27.95 11.78 -10.15
CA PRO A 366 -26.53 11.89 -10.50
C PRO A 366 -26.16 13.09 -11.38
N LEU A 367 -27.13 13.71 -12.07
CA LEU A 367 -26.90 14.95 -12.82
C LEU A 367 -26.49 16.12 -11.93
N LEU A 368 -26.86 16.11 -10.64
CA LEU A 368 -26.49 17.16 -9.70
C LEU A 368 -25.00 17.13 -9.33
N GLN A 369 -24.30 16.02 -9.57
CA GLN A 369 -22.86 15.91 -9.29
C GLN A 369 -22.02 16.95 -10.01
N ILE A 370 -22.50 17.51 -11.13
CA ILE A 370 -21.85 18.62 -11.84
C ILE A 370 -21.67 19.88 -10.98
N PHE A 371 -22.44 20.02 -9.90
CA PHE A 371 -22.42 21.19 -9.02
C PHE A 371 -21.57 21.00 -7.76
N TYR A 372 -20.90 19.85 -7.55
CA TYR A 372 -20.16 19.56 -6.30
C TYR A 372 -19.12 20.61 -5.91
N GLN A 373 -18.55 21.34 -6.86
CA GLN A 373 -17.60 22.44 -6.62
C GLN A 373 -18.12 23.79 -7.10
N SER A 374 -19.45 23.93 -7.18
CA SER A 374 -20.05 25.21 -7.53
C SER A 374 -20.08 26.12 -6.30
N PRO A 375 -19.92 27.45 -6.49
CA PRO A 375 -20.03 28.40 -5.38
C PRO A 375 -21.37 28.34 -4.63
N ALA A 376 -22.42 27.84 -5.29
CA ALA A 376 -23.73 27.64 -4.69
C ALA A 376 -23.73 26.49 -3.66
N VAL A 377 -23.06 25.37 -3.97
CA VAL A 377 -22.93 24.23 -3.06
C VAL A 377 -22.00 24.57 -1.90
N GLU A 378 -20.90 25.29 -2.14
CA GLU A 378 -20.02 25.78 -1.06
C GLU A 378 -20.79 26.68 -0.08
N LEU A 379 -21.57 27.65 -0.60
CA LEU A 379 -22.39 28.52 0.23
C LEU A 379 -23.47 27.76 0.99
N TRP A 380 -24.09 26.76 0.35
CA TRP A 380 -25.09 25.90 0.97
C TRP A 380 -24.50 25.12 2.15
N ASN A 381 -23.37 24.45 1.93
CA ASN A 381 -22.67 23.68 2.97
C ASN A 381 -22.27 24.59 4.13
N MET A 382 -21.81 25.81 3.86
CA MET A 382 -21.52 26.81 4.90
C MET A 382 -22.77 27.13 5.75
N ILE A 383 -23.93 27.36 5.13
CA ILE A 383 -25.18 27.66 5.84
C ILE A 383 -25.65 26.47 6.69
N GLU A 384 -25.49 25.24 6.20
CA GLU A 384 -25.86 24.02 6.95
C GLU A 384 -25.06 23.88 8.24
N GLN A 385 -23.80 24.31 8.28
CA GLN A 385 -23.00 24.31 9.53
C GLN A 385 -23.64 25.20 10.62
N TYR A 386 -24.20 26.34 10.24
CA TYR A 386 -24.77 27.34 11.18
C TYR A 386 -26.24 27.12 11.53
N THR A 387 -26.97 26.33 10.74
CA THR A 387 -28.42 26.21 10.90
C THR A 387 -28.79 24.93 11.63
N PRO A 388 -29.70 24.98 12.62
CA PRO A 388 -30.31 23.79 13.20
C PRO A 388 -31.40 23.26 12.25
N ILE A 389 -31.06 23.09 10.97
CA ILE A 389 -31.88 22.29 10.07
C ILE A 389 -31.91 20.89 10.70
N PRO A 390 -33.06 20.18 10.71
CA PRO A 390 -33.09 18.76 11.04
C PRO A 390 -32.31 18.00 9.94
N SER A 391 -30.99 18.10 10.03
CA SER A 391 -30.02 17.31 9.31
C SER A 391 -29.86 16.05 10.13
N ASP A 392 -30.12 14.89 9.52
CA ASP A 392 -29.68 13.61 10.02
C ASP A 392 -28.14 13.55 9.85
N ALA A 393 -27.40 14.50 10.44
CA ALA A 393 -25.95 14.56 10.34
C ALA A 393 -25.36 13.29 10.92
N PHE A 394 -24.70 12.50 10.07
CA PHE A 394 -24.16 11.20 10.46
C PHE A 394 -22.79 11.32 11.12
N ILE A 395 -22.14 12.47 10.93
CA ILE A 395 -20.79 12.76 11.40
C ILE A 395 -20.80 14.13 12.07
N ILE A 396 -20.32 14.19 13.30
CA ILE A 396 -20.13 15.42 14.06
C ILE A 396 -18.73 15.38 14.68
N ASP A 397 -17.89 16.36 14.33
CA ASP A 397 -16.63 16.65 15.01
C ASP A 397 -16.83 17.90 15.86
N GLU A 398 -16.80 17.74 17.18
CA GLU A 398 -17.01 18.82 18.17
C GLU A 398 -15.76 19.68 18.39
N SER A 399 -14.61 19.33 17.80
CA SER A 399 -13.36 20.09 17.99
C SER A 399 -12.52 20.13 16.71
N PRO A 400 -13.10 20.54 15.57
CA PRO A 400 -12.37 20.59 14.30
C PRO A 400 -11.22 21.59 14.39
N LEU A 401 -10.11 21.26 13.73
CA LEU A 401 -8.88 22.06 13.79
C LEU A 401 -8.98 23.27 12.85
N ALA A 402 -8.51 24.43 13.31
CA ALA A 402 -8.39 25.63 12.49
C ALA A 402 -7.24 25.56 11.48
N GLU A 403 -6.18 24.83 11.82
CA GLU A 403 -5.02 24.59 10.96
C GLU A 403 -4.79 23.09 10.78
N ALA A 404 -4.17 22.72 9.66
CA ALA A 404 -3.83 21.33 9.38
C ALA A 404 -2.97 20.74 10.51
N ALA A 405 -3.31 19.54 10.95
CA ALA A 405 -2.55 18.79 11.93
C ALA A 405 -1.08 18.65 11.48
N PRO A 406 -0.10 18.85 12.38
CA PRO A 406 1.31 18.80 12.04
C PRO A 406 1.78 17.35 11.81
N VAL A 407 1.65 16.88 10.57
CA VAL A 407 2.13 15.56 10.16
C VAL A 407 3.58 15.65 9.69
N LYS A 408 4.50 14.96 10.37
CA LYS A 408 5.90 14.83 9.93
C LYS A 408 5.96 13.90 8.72
N GLN A 409 5.99 14.45 7.52
CA GLN A 409 6.16 13.66 6.30
C GLN A 409 7.64 13.41 6.00
N LYS A 410 8.02 12.16 5.68
CA LYS A 410 9.29 11.90 4.98
C LYS A 410 9.18 12.48 3.57
N GLU A 411 10.11 13.33 3.15
CA GLU A 411 10.15 13.83 1.76
C GLU A 411 10.15 12.64 0.78
N LEU A 412 9.08 12.53 -0.03
CA LEU A 412 9.02 11.58 -1.13
C LEU A 412 10.07 11.97 -2.17
N LYS A 413 11.20 11.25 -2.21
CA LYS A 413 12.33 11.51 -3.11
C LYS A 413 11.97 11.49 -4.62
N SER A 414 10.75 11.13 -5.00
CA SER A 414 10.31 11.05 -6.39
C SER A 414 9.59 12.28 -6.94
N GLU A 415 9.27 13.31 -6.14
CA GLU A 415 8.49 14.48 -6.59
C GLU A 415 9.30 15.74 -6.91
N LYS A 416 10.65 15.66 -6.93
CA LYS A 416 11.43 16.63 -7.72
C LYS A 416 11.33 16.33 -9.22
N ARG A 417 10.11 16.33 -9.76
CA ARG A 417 9.91 16.62 -11.18
C ARG A 417 9.98 18.12 -11.33
N ASN A 418 10.86 18.58 -12.21
CA ASN A 418 10.95 19.94 -12.71
C ASN A 418 9.58 20.40 -13.23
N ALA A 419 8.72 20.90 -12.35
CA ALA A 419 7.59 21.74 -12.70
C ALA A 419 8.13 23.16 -12.91
N SER A 420 8.97 23.35 -13.92
CA SER A 420 8.94 24.63 -14.62
C SER A 420 7.57 24.67 -15.30
N PRO A 421 6.68 25.63 -15.01
CA PRO A 421 5.45 25.73 -15.76
C PRO A 421 5.86 26.06 -17.20
N ARG A 422 5.78 25.08 -18.10
CA ARG A 422 5.78 25.37 -19.53
C ARG A 422 4.51 26.17 -19.75
N ARG A 423 4.65 27.49 -19.79
CA ARG A 423 3.61 28.42 -20.24
C ARG A 423 3.25 27.99 -21.65
N ASP A 424 2.17 27.23 -21.79
CA ASP A 424 1.65 26.83 -23.09
C ASP A 424 1.06 28.09 -23.74
N PRO A 425 1.66 28.65 -24.80
CA PRO A 425 1.21 29.89 -25.40
C PRO A 425 -0.23 29.78 -25.94
N SER A 426 -0.68 28.54 -26.20
CA SER A 426 -2.04 28.24 -26.66
C SER A 426 -3.10 28.52 -25.57
N LEU A 427 -2.82 28.19 -24.30
CA LEU A 427 -3.72 28.49 -23.18
C LEU A 427 -3.81 29.98 -22.89
N ILE A 428 -2.68 30.70 -22.99
CA ILE A 428 -2.67 32.15 -22.83
C ILE A 428 -3.47 32.82 -23.96
N LEU A 429 -3.31 32.36 -25.20
CA LEU A 429 -4.06 32.86 -26.34
C LEU A 429 -5.57 32.57 -26.21
N PHE A 430 -5.93 31.40 -25.67
CA PHE A 430 -7.32 31.03 -25.40
C PHE A 430 -7.98 31.96 -24.37
N PHE A 431 -7.34 32.19 -23.22
CA PHE A 431 -7.86 33.13 -22.22
C PHE A 431 -7.90 34.58 -22.73
N PHE A 432 -6.93 34.98 -23.55
CA PHE A 432 -6.92 36.31 -24.17
C PHE A 432 -8.07 36.50 -25.16
N LEU A 433 -8.39 35.48 -25.96
CA LEU A 433 -9.53 35.49 -26.87
C LEU A 433 -10.87 35.58 -26.12
N ILE A 434 -11.02 34.85 -25.00
CA ILE A 434 -12.23 34.92 -24.15
C ILE A 434 -12.40 36.30 -23.52
N ALA A 435 -11.31 36.90 -23.02
CA ALA A 435 -11.36 38.24 -22.46
C ALA A 435 -11.74 39.28 -23.54
N LEU A 436 -11.19 39.14 -24.75
CA LEU A 436 -11.47 40.03 -25.87
C LEU A 436 -12.92 39.92 -26.36
N THR A 437 -13.47 38.70 -26.48
CA THR A 437 -14.87 38.49 -26.85
C THR A 437 -15.83 39.01 -25.78
N SER A 438 -15.50 38.82 -24.49
CA SER A 438 -16.29 39.35 -23.38
C SER A 438 -16.32 40.88 -23.37
N LEU A 439 -15.18 41.53 -23.64
CA LEU A 439 -15.08 42.98 -23.78
C LEU A 439 -15.84 43.51 -25.00
N LEU A 440 -15.83 42.78 -26.12
CA LEU A 440 -16.60 43.13 -27.31
C LEU A 440 -18.11 43.00 -27.07
N ILE A 441 -18.56 41.95 -26.38
CA ILE A 441 -19.96 41.76 -26.01
C ILE A 441 -20.42 42.86 -25.06
N LEU A 442 -19.61 43.21 -24.05
CA LEU A 442 -19.92 44.31 -23.13
C LEU A 442 -19.98 45.67 -23.84
N ASN A 443 -19.07 45.95 -24.76
CA ASN A 443 -19.09 47.20 -25.53
C ASN A 443 -20.23 47.26 -26.56
N TYR A 444 -20.59 46.12 -27.19
CA TYR A 444 -21.70 46.05 -28.11
C TYR A 444 -23.05 46.17 -27.38
N GLY A 445 -23.17 45.53 -26.21
CA GLY A 445 -24.32 45.68 -25.31
C GLY A 445 -24.47 47.11 -24.77
N ARG A 446 -23.37 47.81 -24.48
CA ARG A 446 -23.38 49.24 -24.11
C ARG A 446 -23.80 50.16 -25.26
N LYS A 447 -23.40 49.86 -26.50
CA LYS A 447 -23.75 50.67 -27.68
C LYS A 447 -25.18 50.46 -28.18
N HIS A 448 -25.88 49.43 -27.74
CA HIS A 448 -27.24 49.10 -28.21
C HIS A 448 -28.32 49.19 -27.11
N ASN A 449 -27.95 49.58 -25.89
CA ASN A 449 -28.88 49.86 -24.79
C ASN A 449 -28.87 51.35 -24.33
N GLU A 450 -28.44 52.28 -25.19
CA GLU A 450 -28.86 53.68 -25.09
C GLU A 450 -30.06 53.89 -26.02
N ILE A 451 -31.25 53.52 -25.54
CA ILE A 451 -32.58 54.17 -25.67
C ILE A 451 -33.47 53.59 -24.57
#